data_AF-A0A968PA88-F1
#
_entry.id   AF-A0A968PA88-F1
#
_cell.length_a   1.000
_cell.length_b   1.000
_cell.length_c   1.000
_cell.angle_alpha   90.00
_cell.angle_beta   90.00
_cell.angle_gamma   90.00
#
_symmetry.space_group_name_H-M   'P 1'
#
loop_
_entity.id
_entity.type
_entity.pdbx_description
1 polymer ?
#
loop_
_entity_poly.entity_id
_entity_poly.type
_entity_poly.pdbx_seq_one_letter_code
_entity_poly.pdbx_strand_id
1 'polypeptide(L)'
;MLDTSTIILLPQLSDPAVLPEEPLISAVTLAELTVGPLVATDDAERARRLARLQQAEADFEPLPFDAASARAFGRVAASLRQAGRKPAARAFDALIAATALANDLPLFTVNPADFAAIDGLEVIAIPHPDRSKG
;
A
#
# COMPACT_ATOMS: atom_id res chain seq x y z
N MET A 1 -5.14 -6.99 -0.74
CA MET A 1 -3.78 -6.54 -0.37
C MET A 1 -3.84 -5.12 0.15
N LEU A 2 -3.19 -4.82 1.27
CA LEU A 2 -3.16 -3.50 1.89
C LEU A 2 -1.96 -2.71 1.35
N ASP A 3 -2.17 -1.45 0.98
CA ASP A 3 -1.06 -0.54 0.68
C ASP A 3 -0.39 -0.02 1.97
N THR A 4 0.73 0.68 1.81
CA THR A 4 1.53 1.19 2.93
C THR A 4 0.75 2.20 3.77
N SER A 5 -0.06 3.04 3.14
CA SER A 5 -0.86 4.04 3.84
C SER A 5 -1.94 3.40 4.74
N THR A 6 -2.54 2.31 4.29
CA THR A 6 -3.51 1.51 5.06
C THR A 6 -2.84 0.85 6.27
N ILE A 7 -1.65 0.24 6.09
CA ILE A 7 -0.90 -0.34 7.22
C ILE A 7 -0.54 0.71 8.27
N ILE A 8 -0.16 1.92 7.83
CA ILE A 8 0.19 3.01 8.74
C ILE A 8 -1.00 3.43 9.62
N LEU A 9 -2.20 3.44 9.04
CA LEU A 9 -3.43 3.87 9.68
C LEU A 9 -4.23 2.72 10.32
N LEU A 10 -3.81 1.47 10.13
CA LEU A 10 -4.49 0.28 10.65
C LEU A 10 -4.88 0.39 12.14
N PRO A 11 -4.02 0.89 13.06
CA PRO A 11 -4.39 1.03 14.47
C PRO A 11 -5.49 2.06 14.76
N GLN A 12 -5.85 2.88 13.78
CA GLN A 12 -6.87 3.94 13.89
C GLN A 12 -8.21 3.53 13.24
N LEU A 13 -8.24 2.40 12.52
CA LEU A 13 -9.47 1.91 11.91
C LEU A 13 -10.37 1.32 13.00
N SER A 14 -11.60 1.83 13.09
CA SER A 14 -12.56 1.44 14.13
C SER A 14 -13.47 0.29 13.70
N ASP A 15 -13.65 0.11 12.39
CA ASP A 15 -14.48 -0.94 11.82
C ASP A 15 -13.57 -1.95 11.09
N PRO A 16 -13.39 -3.18 11.63
CA PRO A 16 -12.58 -4.19 10.98
C PRO A 16 -13.23 -4.75 9.69
N ALA A 17 -14.53 -4.56 9.48
CA ALA A 17 -15.24 -5.07 8.30
C ALA A 17 -14.82 -4.36 6.99
N VAL A 18 -14.07 -3.25 7.08
CA VAL A 18 -13.50 -2.56 5.91
C VAL A 18 -12.24 -3.24 5.39
N LEU A 19 -11.67 -4.20 6.13
CA LEU A 19 -10.47 -4.94 5.75
C LEU A 19 -10.84 -6.28 5.08
N PRO A 20 -9.96 -6.84 4.22
CA PRO A 20 -10.15 -8.20 3.72
C PRO A 20 -10.10 -9.23 4.86
N GLU A 21 -10.78 -10.36 4.67
CA GLU A 21 -10.74 -11.49 5.60
C GLU A 21 -9.30 -11.97 5.85
N GLU A 22 -8.50 -12.06 4.78
CA GLU A 22 -7.08 -12.38 4.82
C GLU A 22 -6.25 -11.19 4.31
N PRO A 23 -5.77 -10.31 5.21
CA PRO A 23 -4.96 -9.18 4.82
C PRO A 23 -3.54 -9.63 4.44
N LEU A 24 -3.08 -9.14 3.30
CA LEU A 24 -1.74 -9.37 2.75
C LEU A 24 -1.08 -8.03 2.44
N ILE A 25 0.25 -7.98 2.48
CA ILE A 25 1.05 -6.82 2.05
C ILE A 25 2.05 -7.23 0.97
N SER A 26 2.59 -6.25 0.24
CA SER A 26 3.72 -6.49 -0.66
C SER A 26 5.06 -6.32 0.08
N ALA A 27 6.12 -6.96 -0.43
CA ALA A 27 7.48 -6.71 0.03
C ALA A 27 7.92 -5.24 -0.17
N VAL A 28 7.28 -4.53 -1.11
CA VAL A 28 7.50 -3.09 -1.33
C VAL A 28 6.95 -2.27 -0.17
N THR A 29 5.75 -2.63 0.33
CA THR A 29 5.18 -2.04 1.54
C THR A 29 6.08 -2.26 2.75
N LEU A 30 6.60 -3.48 2.92
CA LEU A 30 7.58 -3.75 3.98
C LEU A 30 8.84 -2.89 3.83
N ALA A 31 9.36 -2.74 2.61
CA ALA A 31 10.52 -1.88 2.34
C ALA A 31 10.27 -0.42 2.74
N GLU A 32 9.09 0.14 2.45
CA GLU A 32 8.73 1.49 2.87
C GLU A 32 8.66 1.63 4.40
N LEU A 33 8.10 0.64 5.09
CA LEU A 33 8.07 0.60 6.56
C LEU A 33 9.48 0.54 7.14
N THR A 34 10.39 -0.20 6.52
CA THR A 34 11.80 -0.30 6.94
C THR A 34 12.56 1.02 6.81
N VAL A 35 12.28 1.81 5.76
CA VAL A 35 12.90 3.14 5.60
C VAL A 35 12.43 4.11 6.69
N GLY A 36 11.16 4.02 7.10
CA GLY A 36 10.52 4.95 8.02
C GLY A 36 11.33 5.29 9.28
N PRO A 37 11.74 4.32 10.11
CA PRO A 37 12.55 4.54 11.30
C PRO A 37 13.93 5.13 11.01
N LEU A 38 14.54 4.77 9.87
CA LEU A 38 15.91 5.19 9.54
C LEU A 38 16.00 6.69 9.22
N VAL A 39 14.91 7.26 8.68
CA VAL A 39 14.84 8.68 8.30
C VAL A 39 14.08 9.55 9.33
N ALA A 40 13.66 8.98 10.46
CA ALA A 40 12.99 9.73 11.53
C ALA A 40 13.97 10.70 12.22
N THR A 41 13.52 11.92 12.48
CA THR A 41 14.35 13.00 13.04
C THR A 41 14.25 13.15 14.56
N ASP A 42 13.30 12.46 15.19
CA ASP A 42 13.14 12.42 16.65
C ASP A 42 12.91 10.98 17.14
N ASP A 43 13.27 10.74 18.41
CA ASP A 43 13.29 9.39 18.99
C ASP A 43 11.89 8.82 19.20
N ALA A 44 10.89 9.67 19.46
CA ALA A 44 9.52 9.21 19.67
C ALA A 44 8.92 8.70 18.35
N GLU A 45 9.10 9.43 17.25
CA GLU A 45 8.66 9.01 15.93
C GLU A 45 9.43 7.80 15.43
N ARG A 46 10.74 7.74 15.69
CA ARG A 46 11.56 6.57 15.38
C ARG A 46 11.01 5.32 16.08
N ALA A 47 10.74 5.40 17.38
CA ALA A 47 10.18 4.30 18.16
C ALA A 47 8.80 3.88 17.64
N ARG A 48 7.92 4.83 17.32
CA ARG A 48 6.59 4.54 16.74
C ARG A 48 6.68 3.81 15.41
N ARG A 49 7.57 4.25 14.52
CA ARG A 49 7.77 3.60 13.21
C ARG A 49 8.40 2.22 13.34
N LEU A 50 9.33 2.04 14.28
CA LEU A 50 9.96 0.75 14.52
C LEU A 50 8.95 -0.27 15.08
N ALA A 51 8.10 0.14 16.03
CA ALA A 51 7.03 -0.70 16.53
C ALA A 51 6.06 -1.14 15.41
N ARG A 52 5.74 -0.21 14.48
CA ARG A 52 4.92 -0.54 13.31
C ARG A 52 5.59 -1.56 12.38
N LEU A 53 6.88 -1.40 12.10
CA LEU A 53 7.65 -2.36 11.30
C LEU A 53 7.61 -3.75 11.94
N GLN A 54 7.93 -3.83 13.23
CA GLN A 54 7.95 -5.10 13.98
C GLN A 54 6.58 -5.79 13.99
N GLN A 55 5.50 -5.00 14.13
CA GLN A 55 4.15 -5.54 14.07
C GLN A 55 3.84 -6.09 12.67
N ALA A 56 4.19 -5.36 11.61
CA ALA A 56 3.99 -5.83 10.25
C ALA A 56 4.79 -7.11 9.95
N GLU A 57 6.02 -7.23 10.44
CA GLU A 57 6.84 -8.45 10.31
C GLU A 57 6.28 -9.64 11.09
N ALA A 58 5.57 -9.38 12.20
CA ALA A 58 4.92 -10.43 12.98
C ALA A 58 3.59 -10.90 12.36
N ASP A 59 2.85 -9.99 11.73
CA ASP A 59 1.49 -10.24 11.26
C ASP A 59 1.42 -10.72 9.80
N PHE A 60 2.42 -10.41 8.97
CA PHE A 60 2.35 -10.64 7.54
C PHE A 60 3.55 -11.39 6.98
N GLU A 61 3.29 -12.32 6.06
CA GLU A 61 4.26 -12.81 5.08
C GLU A 61 4.11 -11.99 3.78
N PRO A 62 5.06 -11.10 3.43
CA PRO A 62 4.88 -10.20 2.29
C PRO A 62 4.96 -10.92 0.93
N LEU A 63 4.07 -10.56 0.02
CA LEU A 63 4.14 -11.02 -1.37
C LEU A 63 5.37 -10.42 -2.08
N PRO A 64 6.21 -11.23 -2.74
CA PRO A 64 7.39 -10.72 -3.44
C PRO A 64 7.00 -9.90 -4.66
N PHE A 65 7.83 -8.91 -4.99
CA PHE A 65 7.80 -8.30 -6.33
C PHE A 65 8.61 -9.18 -7.29
N ASP A 66 7.90 -10.07 -7.99
CA ASP A 66 8.48 -11.10 -8.84
C ASP A 66 8.35 -10.78 -10.34
N ALA A 67 8.65 -11.76 -11.20
CA ALA A 67 8.56 -11.60 -12.65
C ALA A 67 7.13 -11.35 -13.15
N ALA A 68 6.10 -11.89 -12.49
CA ALA A 68 4.71 -11.63 -12.83
C ALA A 68 4.34 -10.18 -12.49
N SER A 69 4.73 -9.73 -11.29
CA SER A 69 4.59 -8.34 -10.83
C SER A 69 5.29 -7.36 -11.78
N ALA A 70 6.51 -7.68 -12.23
CA ALA A 70 7.24 -6.86 -13.19
C ALA A 70 6.53 -6.73 -14.56
N ARG A 71 5.86 -7.78 -15.04
CA ARG A 71 5.04 -7.70 -16.26
C ARG A 71 3.78 -6.87 -16.05
N ALA A 72 3.10 -7.06 -14.92
CA ALA A 72 1.93 -6.28 -14.53
C ALA A 72 2.25 -4.78 -14.39
N PHE A 73 3.45 -4.44 -13.91
CA PHE A 73 3.93 -3.06 -13.82
C PHE A 73 3.88 -2.32 -15.16
N GLY A 74 4.14 -2.99 -16.29
CA GLY A 74 4.01 -2.39 -17.62
C GLY A 74 2.60 -1.86 -17.90
N ARG A 75 1.57 -2.60 -17.47
CA ARG A 75 0.16 -2.16 -17.57
C ARG A 75 -0.11 -0.99 -16.62
N VAL A 76 0.28 -1.11 -15.36
CA VAL A 76 0.13 -0.04 -14.36
C VAL A 76 0.76 1.27 -14.84
N ALA A 77 2.00 1.22 -15.30
CA ALA A 77 2.72 2.40 -15.77
C ALA A 77 2.06 3.03 -17.02
N ALA A 78 1.53 2.20 -17.93
CA ALA A 78 0.80 2.67 -19.10
C ALA A 78 -0.49 3.38 -18.71
N SER A 79 -1.33 2.78 -17.86
CA SER A 79 -2.60 3.38 -17.43
C SER A 79 -2.38 4.69 -16.65
N LEU A 80 -1.41 4.71 -15.72
CA LEU A 80 -1.04 5.94 -15.01
C LEU A 80 -0.57 7.06 -15.94
N ARG A 81 0.26 6.73 -16.94
CA ARG A 81 0.73 7.69 -17.93
C ARG A 81 -0.41 8.25 -18.79
N GLN A 82 -1.34 7.41 -19.22
CA GLN A 82 -2.52 7.82 -19.98
C GLN A 82 -3.43 8.76 -19.17
N ALA A 83 -3.55 8.52 -17.87
CA ALA A 83 -4.27 9.40 -16.94
C ALA A 83 -3.53 10.69 -16.57
N GLY A 84 -2.41 11.01 -17.23
CA GLY A 84 -1.60 12.21 -16.97
C GLY A 84 -0.88 12.17 -15.61
N ARG A 85 -0.84 11.02 -14.94
CA ARG A 85 -0.08 10.82 -13.70
C ARG A 85 1.38 10.49 -14.05
N LYS A 86 2.33 11.04 -13.29
CA LYS A 86 3.76 10.77 -13.46
C LYS A 86 4.17 9.59 -12.57
N PRO A 87 4.52 8.41 -13.12
CA PRO A 87 4.85 7.24 -12.31
C PRO A 87 6.05 7.45 -11.38
N ALA A 88 7.01 8.30 -11.76
CA ALA A 88 8.22 8.56 -10.97
C ALA A 88 7.95 9.16 -9.58
N ALA A 89 6.88 9.94 -9.42
CA ALA A 89 6.51 10.51 -8.12
C ALA A 89 5.85 9.48 -7.17
N ARG A 90 5.47 8.32 -7.71
CA ARG A 90 4.71 7.26 -7.05
C ARG A 90 5.21 5.88 -7.46
N ALA A 91 6.54 5.76 -7.55
CA ALA A 91 7.17 4.55 -8.08
C ALA A 91 6.86 3.34 -7.19
N PHE A 92 6.88 3.51 -5.87
CA PHE A 92 6.51 2.45 -4.93
C PHE A 92 5.02 2.08 -5.02
N ASP A 93 4.11 3.05 -5.08
CA ASP A 93 2.68 2.78 -5.30
C ASP A 93 2.43 1.96 -6.57
N ALA A 94 3.13 2.29 -7.66
CA ALA A 94 3.00 1.55 -8.91
C ALA A 94 3.51 0.10 -8.79
N LEU A 95 4.57 -0.14 -8.01
CA LEU A 95 5.06 -1.50 -7.73
C LEU A 95 4.09 -2.27 -6.84
N ILE A 96 3.52 -1.64 -5.81
CA ILE A 96 2.48 -2.20 -4.94
C ILE A 96 1.27 -2.60 -5.79
N ALA A 97 0.75 -1.68 -6.61
CA ALA A 97 -0.38 -1.94 -7.49
C ALA A 97 -0.09 -3.09 -8.48
N ALA A 98 1.13 -3.17 -9.00
CA ALA A 98 1.54 -4.24 -9.88
C ALA A 98 1.59 -5.61 -9.18
N THR A 99 2.02 -5.67 -7.92
CA THR A 99 1.96 -6.89 -7.11
C THR A 99 0.52 -7.32 -6.86
N ALA A 100 -0.39 -6.38 -6.54
CA ALA A 100 -1.82 -6.69 -6.37
C ALA A 100 -2.41 -7.26 -7.67
N LEU A 101 -2.18 -6.56 -8.78
CA LEU A 101 -2.68 -6.96 -10.11
C LEU A 101 -2.13 -8.30 -10.58
N ALA A 102 -0.87 -8.63 -10.27
CA ALA A 102 -0.26 -9.90 -10.66
C ALA A 102 -0.79 -11.11 -9.87
N ASN A 103 -1.36 -10.87 -8.69
CA ASN A 103 -1.93 -11.89 -7.81
C ASN A 103 -3.46 -11.90 -7.85
N ASP A 104 -4.09 -11.14 -8.75
CA ASP A 104 -5.55 -10.97 -8.84
C ASP A 104 -6.20 -10.55 -7.51
N LEU A 105 -5.52 -9.70 -6.75
CA LEU A 105 -5.99 -9.21 -5.44
C LEU A 105 -6.50 -7.77 -5.53
N PRO A 106 -7.62 -7.44 -4.85
CA PRO A 106 -8.02 -6.05 -4.67
C PRO A 106 -6.98 -5.28 -3.84
N LEU A 107 -6.77 -4.01 -4.18
CA LEU A 107 -5.91 -3.09 -3.43
C LEU A 107 -6.75 -2.23 -2.49
N PHE A 108 -6.54 -2.40 -1.20
CA PHE A 108 -7.17 -1.59 -0.15
C PHE A 108 -6.27 -0.39 0.17
N THR A 109 -6.84 0.81 0.09
CA THR A 109 -6.09 2.06 0.26
C THR A 109 -6.96 3.17 0.85
N VAL A 110 -6.36 4.07 1.63
CA VAL A 110 -7.01 5.34 2.02
C VAL A 110 -6.92 6.42 0.93
N ASN A 111 -6.21 6.17 -0.16
CA ASN A 111 -6.02 7.08 -1.29
C ASN A 111 -6.50 6.47 -2.62
N PRO A 112 -7.76 6.04 -2.75
CA PRO A 112 -8.23 5.29 -3.92
C PRO A 112 -8.06 6.04 -5.25
N ALA A 113 -8.13 7.37 -5.22
CA ALA A 113 -7.92 8.22 -6.40
C ALA A 113 -6.52 8.08 -7.02
N ASP A 114 -5.54 7.58 -6.27
CA ASP A 114 -4.18 7.38 -6.75
C ASP A 114 -4.04 6.13 -7.63
N PHE A 115 -4.98 5.20 -7.50
CA PHE A 115 -4.99 3.89 -8.17
C PHE A 115 -6.16 3.72 -9.13
N ALA A 116 -7.21 4.54 -9.03
CA ALA A 116 -8.46 4.41 -9.76
C ALA A 116 -8.32 4.38 -11.30
N ALA A 117 -7.21 4.88 -11.84
CA ALA A 117 -6.96 4.91 -13.28
C ALA A 117 -6.22 3.67 -13.79
N ILE A 118 -5.93 2.67 -12.96
CA ILE A 118 -5.18 1.47 -13.34
C ILE A 118 -6.16 0.40 -13.86
N ASP A 119 -6.02 0.05 -15.13
CA ASP A 119 -6.93 -0.92 -15.77
C ASP A 119 -6.77 -2.31 -15.15
N GLY A 120 -7.89 -2.93 -14.79
CA GLY A 120 -7.95 -4.28 -14.24
C GLY A 120 -7.59 -4.38 -12.75
N LEU A 121 -7.18 -3.29 -12.10
CA LEU A 121 -6.96 -3.27 -10.66
C LEU A 121 -8.28 -2.94 -9.94
N GLU A 122 -8.75 -3.87 -9.12
CA GLU A 122 -9.83 -3.58 -8.18
C GLU A 122 -9.29 -2.73 -7.02
N VAL A 123 -9.88 -1.56 -6.79
CA VAL A 123 -9.49 -0.64 -5.73
C VAL A 123 -10.61 -0.52 -4.72
N ILE A 124 -10.33 -0.88 -3.47
CA ILE A 124 -11.28 -0.80 -2.36
C ILE A 124 -10.87 0.36 -1.45
N ALA A 125 -11.77 1.33 -1.29
CA ALA A 125 -11.51 2.51 -0.48
C ALA A 125 -11.63 2.18 1.01
N ILE A 126 -10.57 2.47 1.77
CA ILE A 126 -10.59 2.48 3.23
C ILE A 126 -10.94 3.90 3.70
N PRO A 127 -11.96 4.08 4.56
CA PRO A 127 -12.27 5.39 5.13
C PRO A 127 -11.07 5.95 5.91
N HIS A 128 -10.65 7.17 5.56
CA HIS A 128 -9.58 7.83 6.32
C HIS A 128 -10.11 8.22 7.71
N PRO A 129 -9.43 7.84 8.81
CA PRO A 129 -9.93 8.01 10.18
C PRO A 129 -10.23 9.47 10.55
N ASP A 130 -9.48 10.43 10.00
CA ASP A 130 -9.72 11.86 10.23
C ASP A 130 -10.72 12.53 9.27
N ARG A 131 -11.10 11.88 8.15
CA ARG A 131 -12.01 12.49 7.14
C ARG A 131 -13.45 12.02 7.25
N SER A 132 -13.73 11.02 8.08
CA SER A 132 -15.07 10.47 8.32
C SER A 132 -15.90 11.27 9.34
N LYS A 133 -15.38 12.39 9.88
CA LYS A 133 -16.11 13.29 10.78
C LYS A 133 -16.85 14.43 10.07
N GLY A 134 -17.15 14.28 8.77
CA GLY A 134 -17.89 15.26 7.95
C GLY A 134 -19.32 14.84 7.71
#